data_AF-A0A9D4AHM1-F1
#
_entry.id   AF-A0A9D4AHM1-F1
#
_cell.length_a   1.000
_cell.length_b   1.000
_cell.length_c   1.000
_cell.angle_alpha   90.00
_cell.angle_beta   90.00
_cell.angle_gamma   90.00
#
_symmetry.space_group_name_H-M   'P 1'
#
loop_
_entity.id
_entity.type
_entity.pdbx_description
1 polymer ?
#
loop_
_entity_poly.entity_id
_entity_poly.type
_entity_poly.pdbx_seq_one_letter_code
_entity_poly.pdbx_strand_id
1 'polypeptide(L)'
;MVPSHRKPVKERALSKSNQARPVGKKKRHVKASYAREDEDTTFTPEWNDCRRNITDALICYKKLRKDKGLRDKFSNQHKMRAEQGRCRGLALDGRVANILKVSGKWVNTIKQIGCLPEIKIGDEYYWRGQSCAIGLHYNFQRGIDYISSVEGETLATSIGDMTGI
;
A
#
# COMPACT_ATOMS: atom_id res chain seq x y z
N MET A 1 14.14 -36.09 -64.81
CA MET A 1 14.01 -35.09 -63.71
C MET A 1 12.57 -34.60 -63.70
N VAL A 2 11.81 -34.97 -62.67
CA VAL A 2 10.36 -34.71 -62.58
C VAL A 2 10.13 -33.34 -61.92
N PRO A 3 9.32 -32.42 -62.49
CA PRO A 3 9.02 -31.15 -61.84
C PRO A 3 8.01 -31.36 -60.70
N SER A 4 8.42 -31.07 -59.47
CA SER A 4 7.53 -31.10 -58.30
C SER A 4 6.83 -29.75 -58.14
N HIS A 5 5.55 -29.70 -58.51
CA HIS A 5 4.65 -28.58 -58.27
C HIS A 5 4.40 -28.38 -56.77
N ARG A 6 4.76 -27.20 -56.26
CA ARG A 6 4.36 -26.74 -54.92
C ARG A 6 2.84 -26.52 -54.89
N LYS A 7 2.14 -27.21 -54.00
CA LYS A 7 0.71 -27.01 -53.76
C LYS A 7 0.48 -25.66 -53.04
N PRO A 8 -0.52 -24.85 -53.42
CA PRO A 8 -0.88 -23.64 -52.70
C PRO A 8 -1.52 -23.98 -51.35
N VAL A 9 -1.03 -23.34 -50.28
CA VAL A 9 -1.62 -23.40 -48.94
C VAL A 9 -2.90 -22.55 -48.96
N LYS A 10 -4.03 -23.18 -48.62
CA LYS A 10 -5.33 -22.51 -48.52
C LYS A 10 -5.31 -21.49 -47.38
N GLU A 11 -5.55 -20.24 -47.72
CA GLU A 11 -5.80 -19.14 -46.79
C GLU A 11 -7.09 -19.43 -46.00
N ARG A 12 -6.98 -19.56 -44.68
CA ARG A 12 -8.12 -19.85 -43.80
C ARG A 12 -8.84 -18.54 -43.52
N ALA A 13 -10.10 -18.44 -43.94
CA ALA A 13 -10.95 -17.28 -43.73
C ALA A 13 -11.01 -16.86 -42.25
N LEU A 14 -10.77 -15.58 -42.00
CA LEU A 14 -10.91 -14.91 -40.71
C LEU A 14 -12.41 -14.89 -40.32
N SER A 15 -12.79 -15.69 -39.32
CA SER A 15 -14.17 -15.72 -38.82
C SER A 15 -14.50 -14.45 -38.04
N LYS A 16 -15.62 -13.81 -38.40
CA LYS A 16 -16.11 -12.55 -37.83
C LYS A 16 -16.55 -12.68 -36.36
N SER A 17 -16.14 -11.67 -35.58
CA SER A 17 -16.68 -11.06 -34.36
C SER A 17 -17.67 -11.80 -33.46
N ASN A 18 -17.37 -11.82 -32.16
CA ASN A 18 -18.38 -11.75 -31.11
C ASN A 18 -18.27 -10.39 -30.40
N GLN A 19 -19.22 -9.49 -30.68
CA GLN A 19 -19.37 -8.26 -29.92
C GLN A 19 -19.86 -8.58 -28.49
N ALA A 20 -19.23 -7.98 -27.49
CA ALA A 20 -19.66 -8.06 -26.11
C ALA A 20 -20.97 -7.28 -25.92
N ARG A 21 -21.94 -7.85 -25.20
CA ARG A 21 -23.20 -7.18 -24.85
C ARG A 21 -22.95 -6.15 -23.73
N PRO A 22 -23.56 -4.95 -23.79
CA PRO A 22 -23.35 -3.95 -22.75
C PRO A 22 -24.09 -4.35 -21.47
N VAL A 23 -23.35 -4.55 -20.38
CA VAL A 23 -23.90 -4.70 -19.03
C VAL A 23 -24.32 -3.32 -18.53
N GLY A 24 -25.61 -3.14 -18.27
CA GLY A 24 -26.18 -1.89 -17.77
C GLY A 24 -25.56 -1.50 -16.43
N LYS A 25 -24.84 -0.37 -16.40
CA LYS A 25 -24.31 0.21 -15.17
C LYS A 25 -25.47 0.84 -14.38
N LYS A 26 -25.97 0.17 -13.34
CA LYS A 26 -26.81 0.83 -12.34
C LYS A 26 -25.92 1.77 -11.51
N LYS A 27 -25.97 3.07 -11.80
CA LYS A 27 -25.35 4.10 -10.96
C LYS A 27 -26.13 4.19 -9.65
N ARG A 28 -25.62 3.60 -8.57
CA ARG A 28 -26.08 3.91 -7.22
C ARG A 28 -25.49 5.25 -6.85
N HIS A 29 -26.31 6.29 -6.78
CA HIS A 29 -25.94 7.54 -6.13
C HIS A 29 -25.87 7.28 -4.62
N VAL A 30 -24.68 6.98 -4.11
CA VAL A 30 -24.41 7.11 -2.68
C VAL A 30 -24.04 8.57 -2.46
N LYS A 31 -24.91 9.34 -1.81
CA LYS A 31 -24.53 10.65 -1.29
C LYS A 31 -23.54 10.40 -0.15
N ALA A 32 -22.25 10.57 -0.41
CA ALA A 32 -21.29 10.77 0.66
C ALA A 32 -21.59 12.15 1.28
N SER A 33 -22.22 12.16 2.46
CA SER A 33 -22.32 13.37 3.25
C SER A 33 -20.97 13.59 3.92
N TYR A 34 -20.10 14.38 3.30
CA TYR A 34 -18.95 14.94 3.98
C TYR A 34 -19.49 15.93 5.02
N ALA A 35 -19.08 15.77 6.28
CA ALA A 35 -19.39 16.74 7.32
C ALA A 35 -18.89 18.13 6.90
N ARG A 36 -19.67 19.17 7.20
CA ARG A 36 -19.37 20.57 6.86
C ARG A 36 -17.97 20.96 7.37
N GLU A 37 -17.21 21.66 6.53
CA GLU A 37 -15.82 22.08 6.75
C GLU A 37 -15.69 23.29 7.69
N ASP A 38 -16.71 23.60 8.50
CA ASP A 38 -16.83 24.89 9.19
C ASP A 38 -16.46 24.84 10.69
N GLU A 39 -16.09 23.69 11.23
CA GLU A 39 -15.50 23.58 12.58
C GLU A 39 -13.99 23.44 12.41
N ASP A 40 -13.26 24.50 12.74
CA ASP A 40 -11.83 24.43 13.02
C ASP A 40 -11.64 23.35 14.10
N THR A 41 -11.29 22.15 13.65
CA THR A 41 -11.12 20.95 14.48
C THR A 41 -9.89 21.16 15.33
N THR A 42 -10.10 21.96 16.37
CA THR A 42 -9.16 22.24 17.43
C THR A 42 -8.73 20.88 17.96
N PHE A 43 -7.44 20.59 17.79
CA PHE A 43 -6.81 19.34 18.20
C PHE A 43 -7.07 19.11 19.68
N THR A 44 -8.10 18.32 20.00
CA THR A 44 -8.46 18.10 21.39
C THR A 44 -7.37 17.25 22.07
N PRO A 45 -7.12 17.42 23.38
CA PRO A 45 -6.22 16.54 24.13
C PRO A 45 -6.52 15.05 23.90
N GLU A 46 -7.80 14.71 23.78
CA GLU A 46 -8.28 13.36 23.51
C GLU A 46 -7.85 12.85 22.12
N TRP A 47 -7.83 13.71 21.10
CA TRP A 47 -7.33 13.33 19.77
C TRP A 47 -5.82 13.07 19.78
N ASN A 48 -5.05 13.88 20.50
CA ASN A 48 -3.61 13.66 20.67
C ASN A 48 -3.32 12.32 21.36
N ASP A 49 -4.18 11.93 22.31
CA ASP A 49 -4.09 10.64 22.98
C ASP A 49 -4.31 9.46 22.03
N CYS A 50 -5.28 9.58 21.11
CA CYS A 50 -5.50 8.59 20.07
C CYS A 50 -4.27 8.43 19.14
N ARG A 51 -3.54 9.53 18.89
CA ARG A 51 -2.39 9.53 17.98
C ARG A 51 -1.08 8.98 18.53
N ARG A 52 -0.97 8.79 19.84
CA ARG A 52 0.29 8.38 20.48
C ARG A 52 0.94 7.18 19.80
N ASN A 53 0.15 6.16 19.45
CA ASN A 53 0.65 4.94 18.79
C ASN A 53 1.26 5.22 17.40
N ILE A 54 0.62 6.06 16.59
CA ILE A 54 1.14 6.48 15.28
C ILE A 54 2.42 7.29 15.45
N THR A 55 2.41 8.25 16.38
CA THR A 55 3.57 9.10 16.67
C THR A 55 4.76 8.26 17.12
N ASP A 56 4.55 7.30 18.02
CA ASP A 56 5.59 6.40 18.53
C ASP A 56 6.15 5.50 17.43
N ALA A 57 5.30 4.94 16.58
CA ALA A 57 5.72 4.14 15.43
C ALA A 57 6.59 4.97 14.47
N LEU A 58 6.19 6.20 14.15
CA LEU A 58 6.94 7.11 13.27
C LEU A 58 8.25 7.58 13.89
N ILE A 59 8.28 7.90 15.19
CA ILE A 59 9.50 8.25 15.91
C ILE A 59 10.47 7.07 15.90
N CYS A 60 9.98 5.86 16.18
CA CYS A 60 10.78 4.64 16.12
C CYS A 60 11.35 4.40 14.73
N TYR A 61 10.52 4.54 13.69
CA TYR A 61 10.93 4.46 12.29
C TYR A 61 12.05 5.46 11.98
N LYS A 62 11.88 6.74 12.34
CA LYS A 62 12.89 7.79 12.10
C LYS A 62 14.21 7.49 12.81
N LYS A 63 14.16 7.01 14.07
CA LYS A 63 15.35 6.62 14.85
C LYS A 63 16.08 5.45 14.19
N LEU A 64 15.36 4.38 13.87
CA LEU A 64 15.93 3.21 13.19
C LEU A 64 16.51 3.59 11.84
N ARG A 65 15.88 4.47 11.07
CA ARG A 65 16.42 4.88 9.78
C ARG A 65 17.76 5.63 9.89
N LYS A 66 17.95 6.43 10.95
CA LYS A 66 19.17 7.22 11.18
C LYS A 66 20.29 6.42 11.87
N ASP A 67 19.94 5.57 12.82
CA ASP A 67 20.91 4.88 13.69
C ASP A 67 21.08 3.41 13.28
N LYS A 68 22.26 3.09 12.72
CA LYS A 68 22.60 1.70 12.35
C LYS A 68 22.76 0.80 13.57
N GLY A 69 23.39 1.27 14.64
CA GLY A 69 23.58 0.48 15.85
C GLY A 69 22.26 0.09 16.50
N LEU A 70 21.28 1.00 16.48
CA LEU A 70 19.92 0.70 16.93
C LEU A 70 19.23 -0.34 16.03
N ARG A 71 19.36 -0.22 14.70
CA ARG A 71 18.83 -1.26 13.78
C ARG A 71 19.45 -2.61 14.01
N ASP A 72 20.75 -2.67 14.22
CA ASP A 72 21.48 -3.92 14.44
C ASP A 72 21.04 -4.57 15.75
N LYS A 73 20.88 -3.78 16.83
CA LYS A 73 20.32 -4.25 18.11
C LYS A 73 18.93 -4.87 17.93
N PHE A 74 18.00 -4.16 17.29
CA PHE A 74 16.66 -4.67 17.01
C PHE A 74 16.69 -5.91 16.12
N SER A 75 17.52 -5.90 15.07
CA SER A 75 17.68 -7.04 14.17
C SER A 75 18.11 -8.28 14.95
N ASN A 76 19.12 -8.15 15.81
CA ASN A 76 19.63 -9.26 16.62
C ASN A 76 18.59 -9.74 17.65
N GLN A 77 17.90 -8.83 18.33
CA GLN A 77 16.85 -9.16 19.30
C GLN A 77 15.74 -10.01 18.67
N HIS A 78 15.36 -9.70 17.43
CA HIS A 78 14.33 -10.43 16.68
C HIS A 78 14.90 -11.51 15.75
N LYS A 79 16.16 -11.95 15.94
CA LYS A 79 16.84 -13.01 15.17
C LYS A 79 16.79 -12.80 13.65
N MET A 80 16.82 -11.54 13.21
CA MET A 80 16.83 -11.15 11.81
C MET A 80 18.22 -11.30 11.21
N ARG A 81 18.31 -11.55 9.89
CA ARG A 81 19.60 -11.57 9.20
C ARG A 81 20.30 -10.21 9.32
N ALA A 82 21.60 -10.27 9.62
CA ALA A 82 22.46 -9.08 9.67
C ALA A 82 22.40 -8.28 8.36
N GLU A 83 22.65 -6.98 8.45
CA GLU A 83 22.74 -6.11 7.27
C GLU A 83 23.99 -6.51 6.47
N GLN A 84 23.78 -7.07 5.28
CA GLN A 84 24.87 -7.40 4.36
C GLN A 84 25.15 -6.18 3.48
N GLY A 85 26.38 -5.66 3.53
CA GLY A 85 26.79 -4.51 2.72
C GLY A 85 26.12 -3.19 3.13
N ARG A 86 26.07 -2.24 2.19
CA ARG A 86 25.56 -0.88 2.43
C ARG A 86 24.07 -0.81 2.12
N CYS A 87 23.20 -0.74 3.14
CA CYS A 87 21.76 -0.59 2.94
C CYS A 87 21.36 0.89 2.82
N ARG A 88 20.76 1.29 1.70
CA ARG A 88 20.36 2.69 1.40
C ARG A 88 19.04 2.75 0.64
N GLY A 89 18.47 3.96 0.57
CA GLY A 89 17.25 4.23 -0.22
C GLY A 89 16.11 3.26 0.13
N LEU A 90 15.49 2.67 -0.90
CA LEU A 90 14.39 1.72 -0.77
C LEU A 90 14.77 0.45 0.01
N ALA A 91 16.01 -0.03 -0.12
CA ALA A 91 16.47 -1.20 0.62
C ALA A 91 16.50 -0.92 2.13
N LEU A 92 16.96 0.28 2.51
CA LEU A 92 16.97 0.71 3.91
C LEU A 92 15.55 0.94 4.42
N ASP A 93 14.69 1.58 3.64
CA ASP A 93 13.27 1.76 3.97
C ASP A 93 12.59 0.41 4.25
N GLY A 94 12.71 -0.55 3.33
CA GLY A 94 12.16 -1.89 3.49
C GLY A 94 12.73 -2.62 4.71
N ARG A 95 14.04 -2.48 4.97
CA ARG A 95 14.67 -3.07 6.16
C ARG A 95 14.12 -2.47 7.46
N VAL A 96 13.99 -1.14 7.55
CA VAL A 96 13.42 -0.46 8.71
C VAL A 96 11.96 -0.85 8.90
N ALA A 97 11.15 -0.82 7.85
CA ALA A 97 9.76 -1.24 7.89
C ALA A 97 9.60 -2.67 8.41
N ASN A 98 10.44 -3.59 7.93
CA ASN A 98 10.44 -4.98 8.37
C ASN A 98 10.86 -5.13 9.84
N ILE A 99 11.86 -4.36 10.30
CA ILE A 99 12.23 -4.32 11.73
C ILE A 99 11.04 -3.87 12.59
N LEU A 100 10.34 -2.81 12.21
CA LEU A 100 9.13 -2.38 12.94
C LEU A 100 8.05 -3.47 12.92
N LYS A 101 7.89 -4.19 11.80
CA LYS A 101 6.90 -5.26 11.66
C LYS A 101 7.18 -6.40 12.63
N VAL A 102 8.39 -6.95 12.61
CA VAL A 102 8.75 -8.10 13.46
C VAL A 102 8.87 -7.73 14.94
N SER A 103 9.08 -6.46 15.25
CA SER A 103 9.06 -5.94 16.63
C SER A 103 7.66 -5.59 17.14
N GLY A 104 6.61 -5.86 16.35
CA GLY A 104 5.23 -5.58 16.75
C GLY A 104 4.91 -4.08 16.88
N LYS A 105 5.68 -3.23 16.20
CA LYS A 105 5.53 -1.76 16.24
C LYS A 105 4.70 -1.20 15.09
N TRP A 106 4.12 -2.05 14.26
CA TRP A 106 3.09 -1.62 13.31
C TRP A 106 1.79 -1.36 14.05
N VAL A 107 1.10 -0.30 13.64
CA VAL A 107 -0.20 0.10 14.17
C VAL A 107 -1.24 0.04 13.06
N ASN A 108 -2.53 0.02 13.42
CA ASN A 108 -3.64 -0.11 12.46
C ASN A 108 -3.48 -1.31 11.51
N THR A 109 -3.08 -2.47 12.05
CA THR A 109 -2.70 -3.66 11.27
C THR A 109 -3.89 -4.35 10.59
N ILE A 110 -5.12 -4.01 10.96
CA ILE A 110 -6.35 -4.48 10.32
C ILE A 110 -6.70 -3.53 9.19
N LYS A 111 -6.78 -4.05 7.96
CA LYS A 111 -7.23 -3.28 6.80
C LYS A 111 -8.65 -2.79 7.00
N GLN A 112 -8.89 -1.52 6.73
CA GLN A 112 -10.22 -0.93 6.75
C GLN A 112 -10.46 0.01 5.57
N ILE A 113 -11.74 0.28 5.29
CA ILE A 113 -12.18 1.24 4.28
C ILE A 113 -12.48 2.56 5.01
N GLY A 114 -11.98 3.66 4.47
CA GLY A 114 -12.28 5.01 4.98
C GLY A 114 -11.16 5.61 5.82
N CYS A 115 -11.53 6.59 6.66
CA CYS A 115 -10.59 7.38 7.44
C CYS A 115 -10.05 6.61 8.65
N LEU A 116 -8.77 6.83 8.96
CA LEU A 116 -8.18 6.44 10.25
C LEU A 116 -8.36 7.61 11.23
N PRO A 117 -9.07 7.45 12.37
CA PRO A 117 -9.32 8.52 13.34
C PRO A 117 -8.05 9.23 13.81
N GLU A 118 -6.95 8.49 13.86
CA GLU A 118 -5.64 8.97 14.31
C GLU A 118 -4.85 9.68 13.21
N ILE A 119 -5.34 9.81 11.96
CA ILE A 119 -4.58 10.42 10.84
C ILE A 119 -5.31 11.64 10.29
N LYS A 120 -4.58 12.75 10.15
CA LYS A 120 -5.10 13.99 9.60
C LYS A 120 -4.73 14.11 8.12
N ILE A 121 -5.66 14.62 7.32
CA ILE A 121 -5.37 15.03 5.94
C ILE A 121 -4.27 16.09 5.97
N GLY A 122 -3.21 15.89 5.17
CA GLY A 122 -2.03 16.75 5.15
C GLY A 122 -0.87 16.25 6.02
N ASP A 123 -1.02 15.15 6.77
CA ASP A 123 0.14 14.50 7.40
C ASP A 123 1.13 14.01 6.32
N GLU A 124 2.41 14.36 6.50
CA GLU A 124 3.45 14.03 5.53
C GLU A 124 4.25 12.77 5.90
N TYR A 125 4.39 11.88 4.93
CA TYR A 125 5.19 10.66 5.02
C TYR A 125 6.07 10.53 3.78
N TYR A 126 7.39 10.48 3.97
CA TYR A 126 8.36 10.50 2.86
C TYR A 126 8.79 9.11 2.41
N TRP A 127 8.51 8.07 3.19
CA TRP A 127 8.94 6.70 2.92
C TRP A 127 7.74 5.75 2.91
N ARG A 128 7.77 4.77 2.00
CA ARG A 128 6.72 3.75 1.89
C ARG A 128 6.55 2.99 3.21
N GLY A 129 7.68 2.72 3.88
CA GLY A 129 7.67 2.03 5.17
C GLY A 129 6.97 2.78 6.28
N GLN A 130 6.87 4.12 6.22
CA GLN A 130 6.09 4.90 7.19
C GLN A 130 4.60 4.62 7.01
N SER A 131 4.10 4.73 5.77
CA SER A 131 2.69 4.44 5.45
C SER A 131 2.30 3.01 5.78
N CYS A 132 3.20 2.04 5.59
CA CYS A 132 2.98 0.65 6.02
C CYS A 132 2.96 0.48 7.53
N ALA A 133 3.89 1.11 8.24
CA ALA A 133 3.97 0.98 9.69
C ALA A 133 2.74 1.57 10.42
N ILE A 134 2.07 2.56 9.83
CA ILE A 134 0.91 3.22 10.43
C ILE A 134 -0.45 2.75 9.88
N GLY A 135 -0.44 1.81 8.94
CA GLY A 135 -1.66 1.22 8.37
C GLY A 135 -2.38 2.06 7.31
N LEU A 136 -1.74 3.07 6.72
CA LEU A 136 -2.30 3.77 5.55
C LEU A 136 -2.24 2.90 4.29
N HIS A 137 -1.19 2.09 4.16
CA HIS A 137 -0.99 1.19 3.01
C HIS A 137 -0.24 -0.05 3.47
N TYR A 138 -0.85 -1.20 3.42
CA TYR A 138 -0.35 -2.48 3.94
C TYR A 138 0.68 -3.17 3.03
N ASN A 139 0.77 -2.78 1.76
CA ASN A 139 1.68 -3.39 0.81
C ASN A 139 2.86 -2.49 0.46
N PHE A 140 4.07 -2.87 0.88
CA PHE A 140 5.27 -2.07 0.62
C PHE A 140 5.60 -1.94 -0.89
N GLN A 141 5.33 -2.97 -1.69
CA GLN A 141 5.76 -3.04 -3.09
C GLN A 141 4.67 -2.59 -4.07
N ARG A 142 3.40 -2.90 -3.76
CA ARG A 142 2.26 -2.59 -4.64
C ARG A 142 1.83 -1.14 -4.47
N GLY A 143 1.20 -0.58 -5.50
CA GLY A 143 0.59 0.75 -5.44
C GLY A 143 -0.89 0.73 -5.04
N ILE A 144 -1.51 -0.44 -4.95
CA ILE A 144 -2.94 -0.57 -4.60
C ILE A 144 -3.08 -1.63 -3.53
N ASP A 145 -3.74 -1.26 -2.45
CA ASP A 145 -4.23 -2.17 -1.42
C ASP A 145 -5.73 -2.36 -1.54
N TYR A 146 -6.16 -3.57 -1.21
CA TYR A 146 -7.56 -3.96 -1.28
C TYR A 146 -7.92 -4.95 -0.17
N ILE A 147 -9.23 -5.07 0.05
CA ILE A 147 -9.90 -6.12 0.82
C ILE A 147 -10.77 -6.90 -0.16
N SER A 148 -10.76 -8.23 -0.05
CA SER A 148 -11.64 -9.11 -0.81
C SER A 148 -12.67 -9.71 0.15
N SER A 149 -13.94 -9.62 -0.21
CA SER A 149 -15.04 -10.27 0.51
C SER A 149 -15.05 -11.77 0.25
N VAL A 150 -15.76 -12.51 1.10
CA VAL A 150 -15.99 -13.96 0.91
C VAL A 150 -16.79 -14.24 -0.36
N GLU A 151 -17.61 -13.29 -0.82
CA GLU A 151 -18.43 -13.37 -2.04
C GLU A 151 -17.64 -13.04 -3.33
N GLY A 152 -16.34 -12.70 -3.20
CA GLY A 152 -15.45 -12.45 -4.34
C GLY A 152 -15.38 -10.99 -4.79
N GLU A 153 -16.17 -10.09 -4.21
CA GLU A 153 -16.03 -8.65 -4.46
C GLU A 153 -14.73 -8.11 -3.86
N THR A 154 -14.00 -7.30 -4.62
CA THR A 154 -12.74 -6.69 -4.18
C THR A 154 -12.84 -5.17 -4.18
N LEU A 155 -12.53 -4.56 -3.04
CA LEU A 155 -12.60 -3.12 -2.83
C LEU A 155 -11.20 -2.57 -2.55
N ALA A 156 -10.79 -1.56 -3.30
CA ALA A 156 -9.57 -0.82 -3.02
C ALA A 156 -9.73 -0.07 -1.69
N THR A 157 -8.72 -0.16 -0.82
CA THR A 157 -8.70 0.53 0.48
C THR A 157 -7.76 1.73 0.47
N SER A 158 -6.63 1.62 -0.23
CA SER A 158 -5.72 2.75 -0.42
C SER A 158 -4.88 2.59 -1.68
N ILE A 159 -4.45 3.75 -2.20
CA ILE A 159 -3.62 3.85 -3.39
C ILE A 159 -2.36 4.64 -2.99
N GLY A 160 -1.20 4.11 -3.30
CA GLY A 160 0.07 4.81 -3.21
C GLY A 160 0.49 5.27 -4.60
N ASP A 161 0.54 6.58 -4.82
CA ASP A 161 1.21 7.15 -5.98
C ASP A 161 2.66 7.45 -5.62
N MET A 162 3.57 6.89 -6.40
CA MET A 162 5.02 6.96 -6.17
C MET A 162 5.74 7.53 -7.38
N THR A 163 4.99 8.18 -8.28
CA THR A 163 5.51 8.96 -9.38
C THR A 163 5.87 10.36 -8.88
N GLY A 164 7.11 10.56 -8.42
CA GLY A 164 7.58 11.92 -8.08
C GLY A 164 8.68 12.08 -7.02
N ILE A 165 9.37 11.02 -6.59
CA ILE A 165 10.50 11.10 -5.66
C ILE A 165 11.75 10.46 -6.28
#